data_AF-A0A4Q9QXB1-F1
#
_entry.id   AF-A0A4Q9QXB1-F1
#
_cell.length_a   1.000
_cell.length_b   1.000
_cell.length_c   1.000
_cell.angle_alpha   90.00
_cell.angle_beta   90.00
_cell.angle_gamma   90.00
#
_symmetry.space_group_name_H-M   'P 1'
#
loop_
_entity.id
_entity.type
_entity.pdbx_description
1 polymer ?
#
loop_
_entity_poly.entity_id
_entity_poly.type
_entity_poly.pdbx_seq_one_letter_code
_entity_poly.pdbx_strand_id
1 'polypeptide(L)'
;MSNELPTDTPTADTPPLSDDERLAQLEKDRRLDRLLMFVLALLLFMVLASWATSGLIKLFSAEPPAIDPSAFAALQQQAAELDRQVATLQQELARQDALLKAPAPPTPAVPASGTPAAAPPAQDIAALTLMSRTLLGQEQSFQHSLQTLKTGMRDLADMIPGSRSWLDDYNEELDKAVDASVQRAKAVQQWAAKLPRQ
;
A
#
# COMPACT_ATOMS: atom_id res chain seq x y z
N MET A 1 61.46 -86.54 -14.26
CA MET A 1 61.55 -85.31 -15.07
C MET A 1 60.64 -84.30 -14.36
N SER A 2 61.10 -83.65 -13.29
CA SER A 2 61.92 -82.41 -13.32
C SER A 2 61.12 -81.32 -14.05
N ASN A 3 60.64 -80.27 -13.40
CA ASN A 3 61.52 -79.25 -12.83
C ASN A 3 60.91 -78.47 -11.66
N GLU A 4 61.78 -78.13 -10.71
CA GLU A 4 61.54 -77.27 -9.56
C GLU A 4 61.57 -75.78 -9.93
N LEU A 5 60.90 -74.95 -9.11
CA LEU A 5 61.13 -73.51 -8.95
C LEU A 5 62.61 -73.23 -8.58
N PRO A 6 63.23 -72.05 -8.87
CA PRO A 6 62.97 -70.86 -8.01
C PRO A 6 63.33 -69.44 -8.53
N THR A 7 62.80 -68.45 -7.78
CA THR A 7 63.37 -67.15 -7.34
C THR A 7 63.59 -65.92 -8.25
N ASP A 8 62.98 -64.82 -7.75
CA ASP A 8 63.48 -63.44 -7.55
C ASP A 8 63.42 -62.35 -8.66
N THR A 9 62.46 -61.43 -8.45
CA THR A 9 62.40 -59.92 -8.50
C THR A 9 63.65 -59.12 -8.95
N PRO A 10 63.61 -57.80 -9.35
CA PRO A 10 62.63 -56.72 -9.04
C PRO A 10 62.40 -55.60 -10.13
N THR A 11 61.64 -54.52 -9.78
CA THR A 11 61.48 -53.15 -10.37
C THR A 11 60.62 -53.00 -11.65
N ALA A 12 59.67 -52.06 -11.77
CA ALA A 12 59.65 -50.69 -11.27
C ALA A 12 58.28 -50.22 -10.75
N ASP A 13 58.37 -49.31 -9.78
CA ASP A 13 57.34 -48.71 -8.97
C ASP A 13 56.23 -47.98 -9.73
N THR A 14 54.99 -48.26 -9.36
CA THR A 14 54.01 -47.19 -9.18
C THR A 14 53.36 -47.48 -7.83
N PRO A 15 53.62 -46.70 -6.77
CA PRO A 15 52.99 -46.98 -5.48
C PRO A 15 51.47 -46.99 -5.68
N PRO A 16 50.74 -48.00 -5.17
CA PRO A 16 49.29 -47.90 -5.10
C PRO A 16 48.96 -46.65 -4.28
N LEU A 17 48.09 -45.77 -4.80
CA LEU A 17 47.68 -44.53 -4.14
C LEU A 17 47.43 -44.80 -2.65
N SER A 18 48.11 -44.05 -1.78
CA SER A 18 48.02 -44.23 -0.33
C SER A 18 46.57 -43.99 0.10
N ASP A 19 46.08 -44.69 1.12
CA ASP A 19 44.66 -44.61 1.52
C ASP A 19 44.20 -43.17 1.84
N ASP A 20 45.12 -42.31 2.27
CA ASP A 20 44.90 -40.86 2.45
C ASP A 20 44.61 -40.12 1.13
N GLU A 21 45.30 -40.48 0.05
CA GLU A 21 45.07 -39.90 -1.29
C GLU A 21 43.72 -40.35 -1.87
N ARG A 22 43.31 -41.59 -1.58
CA ARG A 22 42.00 -42.14 -1.98
C ARG A 22 40.87 -41.46 -1.20
N LEU A 23 41.04 -41.23 0.10
CA LEU A 23 40.07 -40.51 0.93
C LEU A 23 39.93 -39.04 0.49
N ALA A 24 41.04 -38.37 0.18
CA ALA A 24 41.01 -37.00 -0.34
C ALA A 24 40.29 -36.90 -1.70
N GLN A 25 40.45 -37.90 -2.56
CA GLN A 25 39.76 -37.96 -3.85
C GLN A 25 38.25 -38.20 -3.67
N LEU A 26 37.86 -39.11 -2.78
CA LEU A 26 36.46 -39.38 -2.44
C LEU A 26 35.78 -38.17 -1.77
N GLU A 27 36.50 -37.41 -0.95
CA GLU A 27 35.97 -36.18 -0.36
C GLU A 27 35.76 -35.08 -1.42
N LYS A 28 36.72 -34.92 -2.35
CA LYS A 28 36.60 -33.97 -3.45
C LYS A 28 35.44 -34.33 -4.38
N ASP A 29 35.28 -35.60 -4.72
CA ASP A 29 34.19 -36.09 -5.57
C ASP A 29 32.83 -35.93 -4.89
N ARG A 30 32.75 -36.16 -3.57
CA ARG A 30 31.51 -35.94 -2.80
C ARG A 30 31.12 -34.46 -2.69
N ARG A 31 32.11 -33.56 -2.63
CA ARG A 31 31.88 -32.10 -2.65
C ARG A 31 31.45 -31.64 -4.05
N LEU A 32 32.04 -32.20 -5.11
CA LEU A 32 31.67 -31.93 -6.50
C LEU A 32 30.26 -32.41 -6.83
N ASP A 33 29.89 -33.63 -6.43
CA ASP A 33 28.53 -34.16 -6.62
C ASP A 33 27.48 -33.29 -5.92
N ARG A 34 27.75 -32.87 -4.68
CA ARG A 34 26.88 -31.96 -3.94
C ARG A 34 26.77 -30.58 -4.61
N LEU A 35 27.87 -30.04 -5.14
CA LEU A 35 27.87 -28.78 -5.88
C LEU A 35 27.05 -28.89 -7.18
N LEU A 36 27.21 -30.00 -7.91
CA LEU A 36 26.51 -30.26 -9.16
C LEU A 36 25.00 -30.40 -8.93
N MET A 37 24.59 -31.05 -7.83
CA MET A 37 23.20 -31.10 -7.36
C MET A 37 22.63 -29.70 -7.10
N PHE A 38 23.38 -28.80 -6.44
CA PHE A 38 22.92 -27.44 -6.18
C PHE A 38 22.80 -26.60 -7.46
N VAL A 39 23.77 -26.71 -8.38
CA VAL A 39 23.71 -26.01 -9.67
C VAL A 39 22.52 -26.51 -10.50
N LEU A 40 22.29 -27.83 -10.53
CA LEU A 40 21.14 -28.42 -11.22
C LEU A 40 19.82 -27.99 -10.59
N ALA A 41 19.72 -27.98 -9.26
CA ALA A 41 18.54 -27.53 -8.54
C ALA A 41 18.25 -26.05 -8.80
N LEU A 42 19.28 -25.20 -8.86
CA LEU A 42 19.14 -23.78 -9.17
C LEU A 42 18.65 -23.59 -10.62
N LEU A 43 19.19 -24.34 -11.56
CA LEU A 43 18.81 -24.29 -12.97
C LEU A 43 17.36 -24.76 -13.16
N LEU A 44 16.99 -25.86 -12.49
CA LEU A 44 15.62 -26.37 -12.47
C LEU A 44 14.65 -25.35 -11.85
N PHE A 45 15.04 -24.73 -10.74
CA PHE A 45 14.25 -23.67 -10.09
C PHE A 45 14.04 -22.49 -11.03
N MET A 46 15.07 -22.06 -11.77
CA MET A 46 14.99 -20.97 -12.74
C MET A 46 13.99 -21.29 -13.88
N VAL A 47 13.98 -22.53 -14.35
CA VAL A 47 13.04 -23.01 -15.38
C VAL A 47 11.61 -23.06 -14.82
N LEU A 48 11.40 -23.61 -13.62
CA LEU A 48 10.09 -23.63 -12.98
C LEU A 48 9.56 -22.22 -12.71
N ALA A 49 10.42 -21.31 -12.24
CA ALA A 49 10.08 -19.92 -12.03
C ALA A 49 9.66 -19.22 -13.34
N SER A 50 10.34 -19.51 -14.44
CA SER A 50 10.00 -18.99 -15.77
C SER A 50 8.64 -19.52 -16.27
N TRP A 51 8.34 -20.81 -16.03
CA TRP A 51 7.05 -21.41 -16.36
C TRP A 51 5.91 -20.86 -15.48
N ALA A 52 6.15 -20.70 -14.17
CA ALA A 52 5.19 -20.12 -13.23
C ALA A 52 4.86 -18.67 -13.60
N THR A 53 5.87 -17.88 -13.97
CA THR A 53 5.69 -16.49 -14.43
C THR A 53 4.91 -16.45 -15.74
N SER A 54 5.19 -17.36 -16.68
CA SER A 54 4.45 -17.47 -17.95
C SER A 54 2.99 -17.91 -17.73
N GLY A 55 2.74 -18.79 -16.76
CA GLY A 55 1.40 -19.23 -16.37
C GLY A 55 0.60 -18.11 -15.70
N LEU A 56 1.24 -17.30 -14.86
CA LEU A 56 0.63 -16.13 -14.24
C LEU A 56 0.26 -15.07 -15.29
N ILE A 57 1.16 -14.81 -16.25
CA ILE A 57 0.87 -13.91 -17.37
C ILE A 57 -0.31 -14.44 -18.18
N LYS A 58 -0.40 -15.75 -18.49
CA LYS A 58 -1.55 -16.32 -19.21
C LYS A 58 -2.86 -16.31 -18.42
N LEU A 59 -2.82 -16.38 -17.09
CA LEU A 59 -4.01 -16.29 -16.23
C LEU A 59 -4.56 -14.85 -16.19
N PHE A 60 -3.70 -13.85 -16.35
CA PHE A 60 -4.06 -12.42 -16.42
C PHE A 60 -4.10 -11.85 -17.85
N SER A 61 -3.62 -12.58 -18.85
CA SER A 61 -3.56 -12.20 -20.26
C SER A 61 -4.32 -13.22 -21.09
N ALA A 62 -5.65 -13.09 -21.09
CA ALA A 62 -6.46 -13.61 -22.19
C ALA A 62 -6.14 -12.78 -23.44
N GLU A 63 -5.12 -13.21 -24.21
CA GLU A 63 -4.57 -12.51 -25.39
C GLU A 63 -4.00 -11.11 -25.01
N PRO A 64 -2.76 -10.72 -25.37
CA PRO A 64 -2.46 -9.29 -25.34
C PRO A 64 -3.38 -8.63 -26.38
N PRO A 65 -4.40 -7.84 -26.00
CA PRO A 65 -5.12 -7.11 -27.02
C PRO A 65 -4.08 -6.23 -27.71
N ALA A 66 -4.03 -6.29 -29.05
CA ALA A 66 -3.43 -5.21 -29.81
C ALA A 66 -3.97 -3.92 -29.18
N ILE A 67 -3.10 -3.02 -28.71
CA ILE A 67 -3.53 -1.80 -28.02
C ILE A 67 -4.56 -1.14 -28.92
N ASP A 68 -5.83 -1.24 -28.52
CA ASP A 68 -6.91 -0.81 -29.37
C ASP A 68 -6.78 0.72 -29.44
N PRO A 69 -6.52 1.31 -30.62
CA PRO A 69 -6.34 2.74 -30.74
C PRO A 69 -7.57 3.50 -30.22
N SER A 70 -8.74 2.87 -30.20
CA SER A 70 -9.95 3.41 -29.60
C SER A 70 -9.92 3.40 -28.06
N ALA A 71 -9.34 2.38 -27.43
CA ALA A 71 -9.15 2.33 -25.97
C ALA A 71 -8.11 3.34 -25.50
N PHE A 72 -7.03 3.52 -26.26
CA PHE A 72 -6.05 4.57 -26.00
C PHE A 72 -6.66 5.98 -26.17
N ALA A 73 -7.47 6.18 -27.22
CA ALA A 73 -8.20 7.43 -27.42
C ALA A 73 -9.20 7.71 -26.29
N ALA A 74 -9.92 6.68 -25.80
CA ALA A 74 -10.83 6.81 -24.66
C ALA A 74 -10.09 7.15 -23.37
N LEU A 75 -8.91 6.56 -23.14
CA LEU A 75 -8.06 6.87 -21.99
C LEU A 75 -7.53 8.31 -22.06
N GLN A 76 -7.14 8.77 -23.25
CA GLN A 76 -6.71 10.15 -23.48
C GLN A 76 -7.85 11.15 -23.27
N GLN A 77 -9.07 10.81 -23.69
CA GLN A 77 -10.28 11.60 -23.40
C GLN A 77 -10.56 11.66 -21.90
N GLN A 78 -10.46 10.54 -21.18
CA GLN A 78 -10.60 10.53 -19.72
C GLN A 78 -9.53 11.37 -19.04
N ALA A 79 -8.27 11.29 -19.47
CA ALA A 79 -7.20 12.11 -18.92
C ALA A 79 -7.46 13.62 -19.15
N ALA A 80 -7.90 14.00 -20.36
CA ALA A 80 -8.23 15.39 -20.69
C ALA A 80 -9.45 15.91 -19.89
N GLU A 81 -10.43 15.05 -19.65
CA GLU A 81 -11.60 15.37 -18.83
C GLU A 81 -11.22 15.52 -17.35
N LEU A 82 -10.36 14.63 -16.85
CA LEU A 82 -9.86 14.69 -15.48
C LEU A 82 -9.01 15.95 -15.26
N ASP A 83 -8.16 16.32 -16.22
CA ASP A 83 -7.40 17.58 -16.18
C ASP A 83 -8.32 18.80 -16.12
N ARG A 84 -9.43 18.80 -16.87
CA ARG A 84 -10.43 19.88 -16.78
C ARG A 84 -11.10 19.93 -15.41
N GLN A 85 -11.43 18.79 -14.83
CA GLN A 85 -12.01 18.72 -13.50
C GLN A 85 -11.03 19.25 -12.45
N VAL A 86 -9.75 18.86 -12.54
CA VAL A 86 -8.68 19.37 -11.67
C VAL A 86 -8.51 20.88 -11.82
N ALA A 87 -8.47 21.41 -13.06
CA ALA A 87 -8.38 22.85 -13.30
C ALA A 87 -9.57 23.61 -12.72
N THR A 88 -10.78 23.06 -12.87
CA THR A 88 -12.01 23.64 -12.32
C THR A 88 -11.97 23.68 -10.79
N LEU A 89 -11.55 22.59 -10.15
CA LEU A 89 -11.39 22.54 -8.69
C LEU A 89 -10.32 23.52 -8.20
N GLN A 90 -9.17 23.60 -8.87
CA GLN A 90 -8.13 24.57 -8.53
C GLN A 90 -8.63 26.02 -8.64
N GLN A 91 -9.41 26.32 -9.68
CA GLN A 91 -9.99 27.65 -9.86
C GLN A 91 -10.99 27.99 -8.75
N GLU A 92 -11.80 27.01 -8.32
CA GLU A 92 -12.73 27.19 -7.20
C GLU A 92 -11.99 27.38 -5.86
N LEU A 93 -10.88 26.66 -5.63
CA LEU A 93 -10.02 26.88 -4.48
C LEU A 93 -9.39 28.28 -4.49
N ALA A 94 -8.86 28.72 -5.64
CA ALA A 94 -8.28 30.05 -5.80
C ALA A 94 -9.32 31.16 -5.57
N ARG A 95 -10.56 30.94 -6.01
CA ARG A 95 -11.68 31.86 -5.77
C ARG A 95 -12.01 31.95 -4.28
N GLN A 96 -12.06 30.81 -3.59
CA GLN A 96 -12.28 30.78 -2.14
C GLN A 96 -11.15 31.49 -1.37
N ASP A 97 -9.89 31.26 -1.75
CA ASP A 97 -8.73 31.94 -1.16
C ASP A 97 -8.77 33.46 -1.38
N ALA A 98 -9.18 33.90 -2.57
CA ALA A 98 -9.37 35.32 -2.87
C ALA A 98 -10.47 35.96 -2.02
N LEU A 99 -11.58 35.24 -1.75
CA LEU A 99 -12.65 35.71 -0.88
C LEU A 99 -12.22 35.78 0.59
N LEU A 100 -11.38 34.86 1.06
CA LEU A 100 -10.81 34.87 2.41
C LEU A 100 -9.77 35.99 2.60
N LYS A 101 -9.03 36.35 1.55
CA LYS A 101 -8.02 37.41 1.55
C LYS A 101 -8.57 38.79 1.21
N ALA A 102 -9.79 38.88 0.68
CA ALA A 102 -10.43 40.16 0.41
C ALA A 102 -10.56 40.94 1.73
N PRO A 103 -9.91 42.11 1.86
CA PRO A 103 -10.09 42.96 3.02
C PRO A 103 -11.56 43.38 3.09
N ALA A 104 -12.15 43.31 4.28
CA ALA A 104 -13.46 43.93 4.51
C ALA A 104 -13.42 45.39 4.02
N PRO A 105 -14.46 45.88 3.32
CA PRO A 105 -14.49 47.27 2.88
C PRO A 105 -14.27 48.19 4.09
N PRO A 106 -13.54 49.32 3.93
CA PRO A 106 -13.22 50.18 5.04
C PRO A 106 -14.51 50.72 5.66
N THR A 107 -14.83 50.23 6.86
CA THR A 107 -15.80 50.86 7.76
C THR A 107 -15.35 52.30 8.01
N PRO A 108 -16.21 53.32 7.80
CA PRO A 108 -15.90 54.68 8.17
C PRO A 108 -15.52 54.73 9.66
N ALA A 109 -14.39 55.35 9.96
CA ALA A 109 -13.86 55.48 11.31
C ALA A 109 -14.88 56.15 12.25
N VAL A 110 -15.23 55.45 13.33
CA VAL A 110 -15.91 56.04 14.50
C VAL A 110 -14.86 56.09 15.63
N PRO A 111 -14.66 57.24 16.29
CA PRO A 111 -13.55 57.42 17.23
C PRO A 111 -13.74 56.60 18.50
N ALA A 112 -12.61 56.15 19.04
CA ALA A 112 -12.48 55.32 20.21
C ALA A 112 -13.12 55.93 21.47
N SER A 113 -13.87 55.11 22.21
CA SER A 113 -14.19 55.31 23.63
C SER A 113 -14.48 53.95 24.28
N GLY A 114 -13.63 53.52 25.21
CA GLY A 114 -13.94 52.60 26.33
C GLY A 114 -14.24 51.11 26.04
N THR A 115 -13.34 50.22 26.45
CA THR A 115 -13.52 48.75 26.61
C THR A 115 -14.47 48.44 27.81
N PRO A 116 -15.11 47.25 27.99
CA PRO A 116 -14.85 45.94 27.37
C PRO A 116 -16.08 45.14 26.84
N ALA A 117 -15.77 44.07 26.10
CA ALA A 117 -16.63 43.01 25.57
C ALA A 117 -17.53 43.39 24.39
N ALA A 118 -16.91 43.69 23.25
CA ALA A 118 -17.60 43.66 21.97
C ALA A 118 -17.98 42.21 21.65
N ALA A 119 -19.27 41.95 21.43
CA ALA A 119 -19.73 40.75 20.74
C ALA A 119 -18.95 40.59 19.42
N PRO A 120 -18.63 39.35 19.00
CA PRO A 120 -17.98 39.14 17.72
C PRO A 120 -18.81 39.80 16.61
N PRO A 121 -18.18 40.49 15.64
CA PRO A 121 -18.90 41.06 14.51
C PRO A 121 -19.72 39.96 13.81
N ALA A 122 -20.91 40.28 13.32
CA ALA A 122 -21.85 39.29 12.75
C ALA A 122 -21.24 38.39 11.65
N GLN A 123 -20.20 38.87 10.97
CA GLN A 123 -19.42 38.12 9.99
C GLN A 123 -18.64 36.95 10.61
N ASP A 124 -18.08 37.14 11.80
CA ASP A 124 -17.35 36.10 12.53
C ASP A 124 -18.31 35.00 13.00
N ILE A 125 -19.52 35.35 13.43
CA ILE A 125 -20.54 34.37 13.85
C ILE A 125 -20.97 33.50 12.65
N ALA A 126 -21.15 34.11 11.47
CA ALA A 126 -21.49 33.39 10.24
C ALA A 126 -20.36 32.45 9.81
N ALA A 127 -19.10 32.89 9.87
CA ALA A 127 -17.93 32.08 9.57
C ALA A 127 -17.79 30.88 10.53
N LEU A 128 -17.96 31.10 11.84
CA LEU A 128 -17.92 30.03 12.85
C LEU A 128 -19.07 29.02 12.66
N THR A 129 -20.25 29.49 12.28
CA THR A 129 -21.40 28.63 11.97
C THR A 129 -21.12 27.76 10.75
N LEU A 130 -20.60 28.34 9.67
CA LEU A 130 -20.22 27.61 8.46
C LEU A 130 -19.14 26.56 8.78
N MET A 131 -18.10 26.95 9.52
CA MET A 131 -17.03 26.04 9.97
C MET A 131 -17.60 24.85 10.74
N SER A 132 -18.50 25.09 11.70
CA SER A 132 -19.12 24.01 12.49
C SER A 132 -19.87 23.00 11.61
N ARG A 133 -20.58 23.48 10.59
CA ARG A 133 -21.33 22.65 9.66
C ARG A 133 -20.40 21.84 8.77
N THR A 134 -19.32 22.44 8.28
CA THR A 134 -18.31 21.75 7.48
C THR A 134 -17.61 20.66 8.30
N LEU A 135 -17.20 20.96 9.54
CA LEU A 135 -16.58 19.97 10.42
C LEU A 135 -17.52 18.80 10.73
N LEU A 136 -18.80 19.10 10.99
CA LEU A 136 -19.78 18.05 11.23
C LEU A 136 -20.01 17.17 9.99
N GLY A 137 -20.09 17.77 8.80
CA GLY A 137 -20.22 17.04 7.54
C GLY A 137 -19.00 16.16 7.22
N GLN A 138 -17.79 16.62 7.58
CA GLN A 138 -16.57 15.82 7.47
C GLN A 138 -16.62 14.59 8.37
N GLU A 139 -17.03 14.76 9.64
CA GLU A 139 -17.11 13.63 10.57
C GLU A 139 -18.17 12.61 10.14
N GLN A 140 -19.32 13.06 9.63
CA GLN A 140 -20.34 12.17 9.07
C GLN A 140 -19.82 11.38 7.86
N SER A 141 -19.09 12.05 6.96
CA SER A 141 -18.50 11.40 5.78
C SER A 141 -17.44 10.36 6.17
N PHE A 142 -16.64 10.66 7.19
CA PHE A 142 -15.65 9.74 7.75
C PHE A 142 -16.30 8.50 8.39
N GLN A 143 -17.39 8.69 9.15
CA GLN A 143 -18.16 7.56 9.70
C GLN A 143 -18.70 6.65 8.60
N HIS A 144 -19.26 7.24 7.54
CA HIS A 144 -19.82 6.50 6.43
C HIS A 144 -18.74 5.71 5.66
N SER A 145 -17.57 6.29 5.45
CA SER A 145 -16.47 5.60 4.77
C SER A 145 -15.95 4.42 5.59
N LEU A 146 -15.79 4.57 6.91
CA LEU A 146 -15.38 3.47 7.79
C LEU A 146 -16.42 2.34 7.84
N GLN A 147 -17.71 2.66 7.86
CA GLN A 147 -18.76 1.64 7.80
C GLN A 147 -18.78 0.88 6.47
N THR A 148 -18.57 1.60 5.36
CA THR A 148 -18.47 0.99 4.03
C THR A 148 -17.24 0.07 3.96
N LEU A 149 -16.10 0.52 4.49
CA LEU A 149 -14.90 -0.28 4.58
C LEU A 149 -15.11 -1.55 5.42
N LYS A 150 -15.75 -1.42 6.60
CA LYS A 150 -16.08 -2.57 7.47
C LYS A 150 -16.94 -3.60 6.75
N THR A 151 -17.93 -3.14 6.00
CA THR A 151 -18.79 -4.02 5.18
C THR A 151 -17.99 -4.71 4.08
N GLY A 152 -17.17 -3.97 3.34
CA GLY A 152 -16.34 -4.52 2.27
C GLY A 152 -15.31 -5.55 2.77
N MET A 153 -14.68 -5.31 3.92
CA MET A 153 -13.75 -6.29 4.51
C MET A 153 -14.47 -7.56 4.97
N ARG A 154 -15.68 -7.44 5.51
CA ARG A 154 -16.50 -8.59 5.89
C ARG A 154 -16.87 -9.43 4.66
N ASP A 155 -17.28 -8.78 3.58
CA ASP A 155 -17.61 -9.47 2.33
C ASP A 155 -16.38 -10.17 1.74
N LEU A 156 -15.20 -9.53 1.80
CA LEU A 156 -13.92 -10.16 1.41
C LEU A 156 -13.58 -11.37 2.29
N ALA A 157 -13.80 -11.26 3.60
CA ALA A 157 -13.53 -12.35 4.52
C ALA A 157 -14.46 -13.56 4.32
N ASP A 158 -15.70 -13.31 3.88
CA ASP A 158 -16.65 -14.36 3.51
C ASP A 158 -16.23 -15.07 2.19
N MET A 159 -15.51 -14.39 1.30
CA MET A 159 -15.01 -14.95 0.03
C MET A 159 -13.72 -15.78 0.17
N ILE A 160 -12.92 -15.57 1.22
CA ILE A 160 -11.61 -16.23 1.41
C ILE A 160 -11.68 -17.21 2.61
N PRO A 161 -11.62 -18.54 2.39
CA PRO A 161 -11.69 -19.53 3.47
C PRO A 161 -10.58 -19.33 4.51
N GLY A 162 -10.93 -19.32 5.79
CA GLY A 162 -9.98 -19.16 6.90
C GLY A 162 -9.60 -17.71 7.23
N SER A 163 -10.09 -16.72 6.48
CA SER A 163 -9.76 -15.31 6.67
C SER A 163 -10.68 -14.60 7.68
N ARG A 164 -11.20 -15.27 8.70
CA ARG A 164 -12.07 -14.61 9.71
C ARG A 164 -11.30 -14.03 10.89
N SER A 165 -10.12 -14.57 11.20
CA SER A 165 -9.36 -14.17 12.39
C SER A 165 -8.79 -12.75 12.33
N TRP A 166 -8.34 -12.28 11.16
CA TRP A 166 -7.87 -10.90 11.01
C TRP A 166 -9.01 -9.89 11.10
N LEU A 167 -10.22 -10.27 10.64
CA LEU A 167 -11.38 -9.38 10.63
C LEU A 167 -11.73 -8.86 12.03
N ASP A 168 -11.60 -9.71 13.06
CA ASP A 168 -11.90 -9.33 14.44
C ASP A 168 -10.92 -8.28 14.97
N ASP A 169 -9.62 -8.45 14.72
CA ASP A 169 -8.58 -7.50 15.12
C ASP A 169 -8.78 -6.13 14.44
N TYR A 170 -9.12 -6.12 13.15
CA TYR A 170 -9.37 -4.87 12.41
C TYR A 170 -10.71 -4.21 12.79
N ASN A 171 -11.74 -5.00 13.10
CA ASN A 171 -13.03 -4.46 13.53
C ASN A 171 -12.91 -3.67 14.83
N GLU A 172 -12.10 -4.15 15.78
CA GLU A 172 -11.86 -3.43 17.03
C GLU A 172 -11.26 -2.04 16.78
N GLU A 173 -10.23 -1.95 15.93
CA GLU A 173 -9.58 -0.68 15.61
C GLU A 173 -10.49 0.28 14.83
N LEU A 174 -11.32 -0.24 13.93
CA LEU A 174 -12.30 0.56 13.20
C LEU A 174 -13.40 1.08 14.11
N ASP A 175 -13.88 0.27 15.04
CA ASP A 175 -14.91 0.67 16.00
C ASP A 175 -14.37 1.77 16.93
N LYS A 176 -13.12 1.65 17.41
CA LYS A 176 -12.44 2.73 18.13
C LYS A 176 -12.37 4.02 17.31
N ALA A 177 -12.03 3.92 16.02
CA ALA A 177 -11.92 5.08 15.14
C ALA A 177 -13.28 5.76 14.89
N VAL A 178 -14.35 4.97 14.70
CA VAL A 178 -15.73 5.45 14.57
C VAL A 178 -16.20 6.11 15.86
N ASP A 179 -15.95 5.51 17.02
CA ASP A 179 -16.34 6.05 18.31
C ASP A 179 -15.64 7.39 18.59
N ALA A 180 -14.33 7.47 18.34
CA ALA A 180 -13.58 8.72 18.47
C ALA A 180 -14.15 9.82 17.56
N SER A 181 -14.55 9.44 16.35
CA SER A 181 -15.27 10.27 15.39
C SER A 181 -16.61 10.79 15.94
N VAL A 182 -17.43 9.90 16.52
CA VAL A 182 -18.71 10.28 17.13
C VAL A 182 -18.50 11.26 18.28
N GLN A 183 -17.45 11.07 19.10
CA GLN A 183 -17.12 12.01 20.16
C GLN A 183 -16.72 13.39 19.62
N ARG A 184 -15.94 13.45 18.53
CA ARG A 184 -15.61 14.72 17.86
C ARG A 184 -16.84 15.41 17.30
N ALA A 185 -17.74 14.69 16.62
CA ALA A 185 -19.01 15.24 16.16
C ALA A 185 -19.81 15.87 17.30
N LYS A 186 -19.90 15.17 18.44
CA LYS A 186 -20.59 15.67 19.64
C LYS A 186 -19.92 16.91 20.20
N ALA A 187 -18.59 16.95 20.27
CA ALA A 187 -17.84 18.12 20.72
C ALA A 187 -18.09 19.34 19.81
N VAL A 188 -18.09 19.15 18.49
CA VAL A 188 -18.40 20.20 17.51
C VAL A 188 -19.84 20.69 17.66
N GLN A 189 -20.81 19.80 17.84
CA GLN A 189 -22.21 20.18 18.09
C GLN A 189 -22.38 20.98 19.38
N GLN A 190 -21.73 20.54 20.47
CA GLN A 190 -21.78 21.25 21.75
C GLN A 190 -21.10 22.63 21.66
N TRP A 191 -20.01 22.73 20.91
CA TRP A 191 -19.35 24.00 20.64
C TRP A 191 -20.25 24.92 19.81
N ALA A 192 -20.83 24.40 18.72
CA ALA A 192 -21.75 25.14 17.86
C ALA A 192 -22.98 25.64 18.62
N ALA A 193 -23.50 24.86 19.57
CA ALA A 193 -24.64 25.24 20.41
C ALA A 193 -24.35 26.41 21.36
N LYS A 194 -23.06 26.66 21.67
CA LYS A 194 -22.60 27.79 22.51
C LYS A 194 -22.36 29.05 21.68
N LEU A 195 -22.42 28.98 20.35
CA LEU A 195 -22.26 30.15 19.50
C LEU A 195 -23.42 31.13 19.75
N PRO A 196 -23.14 32.44 19.82
CA PRO A 196 -24.19 33.45 19.97
C PRO A 196 -25.16 33.35 18.79
N ARG A 197 -26.45 33.21 19.09
CA ARG A 197 -27.51 33.24 18.07
C ARG A 197 -27.79 34.69 17.71
N GLN A 198 -27.82 35.00 16.41
CA GLN A 198 -28.25 36.31 15.92
C GLN A 198 -29.73 36.53 16.20
#